data_AF-D7L3M0-F1
#
_entry.id   AF-D7L3M0-F1
#
_cell.length_a   1.000
_cell.length_b   1.000
_cell.length_c   1.000
_cell.angle_alpha   90.00
_cell.angle_beta   90.00
_cell.angle_gamma   90.00
#
_symmetry.space_group_name_H-M   'P 1'
#
loop_
_entity.id
_entity.type
_entity.pdbx_description
1 polymer ?
#
loop_
_entity_poly.entity_id
_entity_poly.type
_entity_poly.pdbx_seq_one_letter_code
_entity_poly.pdbx_strand_id
1 'polypeptide(L)' 'MVSAQPKQNCSTPLIFGRRKGECIAGSCALLCELKYKGMGKCISQGKGMQCNCSFSCQRP' A
#
# COMPACT_ATOMS: atom_id res chain seq x y z
N MET A 1 -30.76 -1.94 -9.61
CA MET A 1 -30.14 -2.52 -8.39
C MET A 1 -28.71 -2.01 -8.37
N VAL A 2 -28.36 -1.10 -7.45
CA VAL A 2 -26.96 -0.67 -7.29
C VAL A 2 -26.20 -1.92 -6.84
N SER A 3 -25.41 -2.51 -7.74
CA SER A 3 -24.38 -3.46 -7.36
C SER A 3 -23.36 -2.69 -6.53
N ALA A 4 -23.60 -2.62 -5.22
CA ALA A 4 -22.59 -2.29 -4.25
C ALA A 4 -21.59 -3.45 -4.26
N GLN A 5 -20.72 -3.47 -5.28
CA GLN A 5 -19.55 -4.35 -5.26
C GLN A 5 -18.88 -4.10 -3.91
N PRO A 6 -18.58 -5.15 -3.12
CA PRO A 6 -17.95 -4.94 -1.84
C PRO A 6 -16.67 -4.16 -2.09
N LYS A 7 -16.57 -2.94 -1.56
CA LYS A 7 -15.31 -2.20 -1.47
C LYS A 7 -14.37 -3.11 -0.68
N GLN A 8 -13.56 -3.90 -1.39
CA GLN A 8 -12.62 -4.79 -0.74
C GLN A 8 -11.41 -3.95 -0.36
N ASN A 9 -10.93 -4.15 0.86
CA ASN A 9 -9.70 -3.52 1.28
C ASN A 9 -8.55 -4.34 0.70
N CYS A 10 -7.94 -3.85 -0.37
CA CYS A 10 -6.72 -4.42 -0.92
C CYS A 10 -5.54 -3.90 -0.13
N SER A 11 -4.62 -4.80 0.19
CA SER A 11 -3.29 -4.46 0.69
C SER A 11 -2.25 -5.00 -0.27
N THR A 12 -1.39 -4.12 -0.80
CA THR A 12 -0.29 -4.53 -1.68
C THR A 12 1.05 -4.20 -1.02
N PRO A 13 1.94 -5.19 -0.86
CA PRO A 13 3.30 -4.94 -0.42
C PRO A 13 4.07 -4.29 -1.57
N LEU A 14 4.35 -2.99 -1.44
CA LEU A 14 5.28 -2.31 -2.32
C LEU A 14 6.69 -2.48 -1.75
N ILE A 15 7.53 -3.21 -2.46
CA ILE A 15 8.97 -3.18 -2.22
C ILE A 15 9.51 -1.87 -2.81
N PHE A 16 9.45 -0.80 -2.03
CA PHE A 16 10.01 0.48 -2.41
C PHE A 16 11.35 0.68 -1.69
N GLY A 17 12.43 0.72 -2.47
CA GLY A 17 13.77 0.95 -1.97
C GLY A 17 14.81 0.41 -2.95
N ARG A 18 15.57 1.31 -3.61
CA ARG A 18 16.82 0.95 -4.30
C ARG A 18 17.85 0.31 -3.36
N ARG A 19 17.61 0.38 -2.04
CA ARG A 19 18.34 -0.34 -1.00
C ARG A 19 17.38 -1.19 -0.19
N LYS A 20 17.76 -2.46 -0.02
CA LYS A 20 17.07 -3.46 0.80
C LYS A 20 17.07 -2.97 2.26
N GLY A 21 15.96 -2.40 2.75
CA GLY A 21 15.77 -2.11 4.18
C GLY A 21 15.25 -0.72 4.57
N GLU A 22 15.27 0.29 3.70
CA GLU A 22 14.79 1.63 4.05
C GLU A 22 13.40 1.91 3.47
N CYS A 23 12.37 1.71 4.29
CA CYS A 23 11.03 2.22 3.98
C CYS A 23 10.94 3.67 4.47
N ILE A 24 10.82 4.61 3.53
CA ILE A 24 10.60 6.02 3.85
C ILE A 24 9.09 6.23 3.99
N ALA A 25 8.62 6.47 5.22
CA ALA A 25 7.19 6.62 5.52
C ALA A 25 6.50 7.68 4.65
N GLY A 26 7.15 8.83 4.43
CA GLY A 26 6.63 9.90 3.57
C GLY A 26 6.45 9.45 2.11
N SER A 27 7.47 8.82 1.52
CA SER A 27 7.39 8.31 0.14
C SER A 27 6.38 7.18 0.01
N CYS A 28 6.33 6.27 1.00
CA CYS A 28 5.36 5.17 1.04
C CYS A 28 3.92 5.69 1.07
N ALA A 29 3.61 6.60 2.00
CA ALA A 29 2.28 7.21 2.10
C ALA A 29 1.89 7.94 0.81
N LEU A 30 2.78 8.79 0.29
CA LEU A 30 2.52 9.57 -0.92
C LEU A 30 2.28 8.69 -2.14
N LEU A 31 3.08 7.64 -2.33
CA LEU A 31 2.91 6.71 -3.46
C LEU A 31 1.59 5.93 -3.38
N CYS A 32 1.23 5.44 -2.20
CA CYS A 32 -0.03 4.74 -2.01
C CYS A 32 -1.23 5.67 -2.24
N GLU A 33 -1.14 6.92 -1.82
CA GLU A 33 -2.17 7.93 -2.05
C GLU A 33 -2.28 8.27 -3.54
N LEU A 34 -1.16 8.57 -4.20
CA LEU A 34 -1.14 8.93 -5.63
C LEU A 34 -1.59 7.78 -6.54
N LYS A 35 -1.14 6.55 -6.27
CA LYS A 35 -1.38 5.41 -7.17
C LYS A 35 -2.70 4.68 -6.87
N TYR A 36 -3.05 4.56 -5.60
CA TYR A 36 -4.16 3.72 -5.16
C TYR A 36 -5.26 4.49 -4.41
N LYS A 37 -5.12 5.82 -4.23
CA LYS A 37 -5.96 6.60 -3.29
C LYS A 37 -6.11 5.92 -1.94
N GLY A 38 -5.01 5.34 -1.46
CA GLY A 38 -4.94 4.58 -0.22
C GLY A 38 -3.91 5.12 0.74
N MET A 39 -3.76 4.42 1.87
CA MET A 39 -2.78 4.75 2.90
C MET A 39 -1.58 3.79 2.84
N GLY A 40 -0.39 4.37 2.72
CA GLY A 40 0.87 3.63 2.83
C GLY A 40 1.42 3.64 4.25
N LYS A 41 1.84 2.47 4.74
CA LYS A 41 2.54 2.34 6.02
C LYS A 41 3.79 1.50 5.87
N CYS A 42 4.88 1.98 6.45
CA CYS A 42 6.09 1.19 6.59
C CYS A 42 5.92 0.15 7.71
N ILE A 43 6.01 -1.12 7.37
CA ILE A 43 5.93 -2.25 8.29
C ILE A 43 7.28 -2.97 8.31
N SER A 44 7.76 -3.34 9.49
CA SER A 44 8.96 -4.17 9.63
C SER A 44 8.60 -5.63 9.36
N GLN A 45 9.12 -6.21 8.27
CA GLN A 45 8.88 -7.60 7.92
C GLN A 45 10.23 -8.36 7.91
N GLY A 46 10.48 -9.13 8.99
CA GLY A 46 11.65 -9.98 9.14
C GLY A 46 12.99 -9.22 9.21
N LYS A 47 13.61 -8.96 8.07
CA LYS A 47 14.98 -8.39 7.94
C LYS A 47 15.03 -6.98 7.32
N GLY A 48 13.87 -6.32 7.13
CA GLY A 48 13.83 -4.98 6.57
C GLY A 48 12.47 -4.31 6.73
N MET A 49 12.45 -3.00 6.49
CA MET A 49 11.22 -2.22 6.47
C MET A 49 10.61 -2.27 5.06
N GLN A 50 9.32 -2.59 4.96
CA GLN A 50 8.57 -2.73 3.71
C GLN A 50 7.38 -1.78 3.71
N CYS A 51 7.07 -1.16 2.57
CA CYS A 51 5.89 -0.32 2.44
C CYS A 51 4.66 -1.19 2.13
N ASN A 52 3.62 -1.12 2.95
CA ASN A 52 2.34 -1.76 2.70
C ASN A 52 1.29 -0.68 2.39
N CYS A 53 0.71 -0.70 1.19
CA CYS A 53 -0.39 0.17 0.83
C CYS A 53 -1.72 -0.52 1.12
N SER A 54 -2.57 0.08 1.94
CA SER A 54 -3.97 -0.31 2.12
C SER A 54 -4.87 0.64 1.33
N PHE A 55 -5.67 0.12 0.42
CA PHE A 55 -6.56 0.91 -0.43
C PHE A 55 -7.88 0.18 -0.74
N SER A 56 -8.92 0.95 -1.06
CA SER A 56 -10.18 0.39 -1.55
C SER A 56 -10.02 -0.01 -3.00
N CYS A 57 -10.15 -1.31 -3.30
CA CYS A 57 -10.16 -1.84 -4.65
C CYS A 57 -11.56 -2.37 -4.99
N GLN A 58 -11.99 -2.18 -6.24
CA GLN A 58 -13.08 -2.94 -6.83
C GLN A 58 -12.47 -4.11 -7.58
N ARG A 59 -12.94 -5.34 -7.31
CA ARG A 59 -12.56 -6.50 -8.12
C ARG A 59 -13.12 -6.29 -9.54
N PRO A 60 -12.31 -6.48 -10.60
CA PRO A 60 -12.83 -6.55 -11.96
C PRO A 60 -13.72 -7.78 -12.15
#